data_AF-A0A6T9YD31-F1
#
_entry.id   AF-A0A6T9YD31-F1
#
_cell.length_a   1.000
_cell.length_b   1.000
_cell.length_c   1.000
_cell.angle_alpha   90.00
_cell.angle_beta   90.00
_cell.angle_gamma   90.00
#
_symmetry.space_group_name_H-M   'P 1'
#
loop_
_entity.id
_entity.type
_entity.pdbx_description
1 polymer ?
#
loop_
_entity_poly.entity_id
_entity_poly.type
_entity_poly.pdbx_seq_one_letter_code
_entity_poly.pdbx_strand_id
1 'polypeptide(L)'
;PLMRLLIFIGFSHLEIEGLEFSDVVLVNFFKNIPTPSLKKAWKQLLQDALSSVLEAPRNSASSLSLPQALELELKLLYTGVTRTCNRLFFIETSKSDIFNIWCRLLSKKKLAERMKVEAVIGEGQKLMTTDEWRVEGIEMAMQQPDEVEDQLKYLERAIDCFKKAGDNELAERASVHRKAVLLEESALAQEDFFEDTKSQLTVNEATDAILCYLEAGMTKDAARLAGHVCASVGLVGLESRIKKLGDKTESSGIQKS
;
A
#
# COMPACT_ATOMS: atom_id res chain seq x y z
N PRO A 1 -19.58 16.80 -28.16
CA PRO A 1 -20.54 16.80 -27.01
C PRO A 1 -20.58 15.49 -26.19
N LEU A 2 -19.77 14.46 -26.48
CA LEU A 2 -19.72 13.21 -25.69
C LEU A 2 -18.26 12.75 -25.55
N MET A 3 -17.47 13.46 -24.74
CA MET A 3 -16.19 12.95 -24.25
C MET A 3 -15.77 13.75 -23.01
N ARG A 4 -16.59 13.64 -21.96
CA ARG A 4 -16.24 14.11 -20.62
C ARG A 4 -15.91 12.87 -19.82
N LEU A 5 -14.69 12.40 -20.04
CA LEU A 5 -14.12 11.24 -19.38
C LEU A 5 -13.97 11.59 -17.88
N LEU A 6 -14.98 11.30 -17.06
CA LEU A 6 -14.70 10.92 -15.68
C LEU A 6 -13.99 9.58 -15.81
N ILE A 7 -12.66 9.59 -15.71
CA ILE A 7 -11.91 8.37 -15.52
C ILE A 7 -12.18 7.94 -14.06
N PHE A 8 -13.34 7.32 -13.83
CA PHE A 8 -13.32 6.13 -13.00
C PHE A 8 -12.44 5.15 -13.77
N ILE A 9 -11.53 4.48 -13.09
CA ILE A 9 -10.76 3.39 -13.69
C ILE A 9 -11.79 2.40 -14.29
N GLY A 10 -12.02 2.47 -15.61
CA GLY A 10 -12.77 1.47 -16.39
C GLY A 10 -14.28 1.63 -16.66
N PHE A 11 -15.04 2.59 -16.09
CA PHE A 11 -16.52 2.54 -16.22
C PHE A 11 -17.18 3.77 -16.85
N SER A 12 -18.20 3.52 -17.68
CA SER A 12 -19.04 4.55 -18.31
C SER A 12 -20.15 5.01 -17.35
N HIS A 13 -20.74 6.20 -17.57
CA HIS A 13 -21.74 6.78 -16.64
C HIS A 13 -22.90 5.84 -16.31
N LEU A 14 -23.24 4.92 -17.22
CA LEU A 14 -24.39 4.04 -17.12
C LEU A 14 -24.18 2.90 -16.11
N GLU A 15 -22.94 2.70 -15.65
CA GLU A 15 -22.54 1.57 -14.79
C GLU A 15 -22.29 1.98 -13.33
N ILE A 16 -22.53 3.25 -12.96
CA ILE A 16 -22.08 3.83 -11.68
C ILE A 16 -23.24 4.05 -10.69
N GLU A 17 -24.46 3.71 -11.08
CA GLU A 17 -25.63 3.89 -10.21
C GLU A 17 -25.63 2.84 -9.08
N GLY A 18 -25.20 3.25 -7.89
CA GLY A 18 -25.16 2.40 -6.69
C GLY A 18 -23.76 2.00 -6.21
N LEU A 19 -22.70 2.39 -6.94
CA LEU A 19 -21.32 2.13 -6.54
C LEU A 19 -20.77 3.27 -5.68
N GLU A 20 -20.02 2.94 -4.64
CA GLU A 20 -19.20 3.88 -3.86
C GLU A 20 -17.74 3.47 -4.00
N PHE A 21 -16.83 4.45 -4.05
CA PHE A 21 -15.41 4.23 -4.25
C PHE A 21 -14.65 4.85 -3.09
N SER A 22 -13.64 4.14 -2.57
CA SER A 22 -12.76 4.70 -1.54
C SER A 22 -12.12 6.00 -2.03
N ASP A 23 -11.45 5.96 -3.17
CA ASP A 23 -10.76 7.11 -3.74
C ASP A 23 -11.30 7.42 -5.15
N VAL A 24 -11.56 8.69 -5.45
CA VAL A 24 -12.05 9.16 -6.76
C VAL A 24 -11.10 10.21 -7.33
N VAL A 25 -10.89 10.15 -8.64
CA VAL A 25 -10.02 11.09 -9.36
C VAL A 25 -10.82 11.81 -10.45
N LEU A 26 -10.91 13.14 -10.34
CA LEU A 26 -11.48 13.99 -11.38
C LEU A 26 -10.37 14.56 -12.24
N VAL A 27 -10.25 14.03 -13.46
CA VAL A 27 -9.21 14.40 -14.42
C VAL A 27 -9.73 15.44 -15.41
N ASN A 28 -9.01 16.57 -15.51
CA ASN A 28 -9.28 17.66 -16.45
C ASN A 28 -10.71 18.24 -16.37
N PHE A 29 -11.34 18.20 -15.19
CA PHE A 29 -12.71 18.64 -14.99
C PHE A 29 -12.94 20.09 -15.46
N PHE A 30 -12.13 21.03 -14.97
CA PHE A 30 -12.26 22.45 -15.30
C PHE A 30 -11.70 22.78 -16.67
N LYS A 31 -10.66 22.08 -17.13
CA LYS A 31 -10.14 22.22 -18.49
C LYS A 31 -11.20 21.88 -19.53
N ASN A 32 -11.97 20.81 -19.31
CA ASN A 32 -12.93 20.26 -20.26
C ASN A 32 -14.30 20.98 -20.25
N ILE A 33 -14.45 22.11 -19.55
CA ILE A 33 -15.63 22.96 -19.64
C ILE A 33 -15.76 23.46 -21.10
N PRO A 34 -16.92 23.29 -21.77
CA PRO A 34 -17.01 23.16 -23.21
C PRO A 34 -17.20 24.52 -23.90
N THR A 35 -17.84 25.48 -23.22
CA THR A 35 -18.22 26.77 -23.78
C THR A 35 -17.63 27.92 -22.96
N PRO A 36 -17.25 29.04 -23.61
CA PRO A 36 -16.77 30.23 -22.91
C PRO A 36 -17.80 30.82 -21.93
N SER A 37 -19.09 30.75 -22.27
CA SER A 37 -20.18 31.17 -21.40
C SER A 37 -20.22 30.36 -20.10
N LEU A 38 -20.02 29.04 -20.19
CA LEU A 38 -19.99 28.17 -19.02
C LEU A 38 -18.73 28.37 -18.17
N LYS A 39 -17.57 28.62 -18.82
CA LYS A 39 -16.35 29.02 -18.13
C LYS A 39 -16.53 30.32 -17.34
N LYS A 40 -17.22 31.31 -17.92
CA LYS A 40 -17.56 32.57 -17.26
C LYS A 40 -18.48 32.36 -16.06
N ALA A 41 -19.52 31.53 -16.21
CA ALA A 41 -20.45 31.20 -15.13
C ALA A 41 -19.76 30.49 -13.96
N TRP A 42 -18.90 29.50 -14.24
CA TRP A 42 -18.07 28.85 -13.23
C TRP A 42 -17.14 29.84 -12.51
N LYS A 43 -16.46 30.70 -13.27
CA LYS A 43 -15.56 31.71 -12.70
C LYS A 43 -16.32 32.65 -11.76
N GLN A 44 -17.49 33.13 -12.17
CA GLN A 44 -18.33 33.99 -11.35
C GLN A 44 -18.80 33.28 -10.07
N LEU A 45 -19.35 32.06 -10.19
CA LEU A 45 -19.81 31.26 -9.05
C LEU A 45 -18.68 31.07 -8.01
N LEU A 46 -17.48 30.72 -8.46
CA LEU A 46 -16.35 30.49 -7.57
C LEU A 46 -15.78 31.79 -6.98
N GLN A 47 -15.84 32.90 -7.73
CA GLN A 47 -15.43 34.21 -7.22
C GLN A 47 -16.40 34.73 -6.16
N ASP A 48 -17.71 34.55 -6.35
CA ASP A 48 -18.72 34.92 -5.38
C ASP A 48 -18.56 34.07 -4.11
N ALA A 49 -18.35 32.75 -4.27
CA ALA A 49 -18.06 31.84 -3.17
C ALA A 49 -16.77 32.22 -2.44
N LEU A 50 -15.70 32.57 -3.15
CA LEU A 50 -14.44 32.99 -2.54
C LEU A 50 -14.57 34.34 -1.81
N SER A 51 -15.31 35.29 -2.39
CA SER A 51 -15.55 36.60 -1.80
C SER A 51 -16.36 36.48 -0.50
N SER A 52 -17.38 35.62 -0.47
CA SER A 52 -18.15 35.33 0.76
C SER A 52 -17.33 34.70 1.88
N VAL A 53 -16.23 34.01 1.55
CA VAL A 53 -15.28 33.45 2.54
C VAL A 53 -14.28 34.50 3.03
N LEU A 54 -13.96 35.50 2.20
CA LEU A 54 -12.94 36.53 2.51
C LEU A 54 -13.52 37.78 3.17
N GLU A 55 -14.79 38.10 2.94
CA GLU A 55 -15.48 39.27 3.51
C GLU A 55 -16.61 38.85 4.46
N ALA A 56 -16.89 39.69 5.48
CA ALA A 56 -18.08 39.53 6.32
C ALA A 56 -19.35 39.51 5.44
N PRO A 57 -20.41 38.76 5.82
CA PRO A 57 -21.53 38.47 4.92
C PRO A 57 -22.22 39.76 4.48
N ARG A 58 -21.85 40.26 3.31
CA ARG A 58 -22.63 41.30 2.64
C ARG A 58 -23.85 40.59 2.07
N ASN A 59 -25.03 41.10 2.41
CA ASN A 59 -26.30 40.72 1.78
C ASN A 59 -26.27 41.14 0.29
N SER A 60 -25.48 40.46 -0.52
CA SER A 60 -25.65 40.44 -1.96
C SER A 60 -26.18 39.06 -2.32
N ALA A 61 -27.46 38.84 -2.03
CA ALA A 61 -28.25 37.87 -2.77
C ALA A 61 -28.34 38.38 -4.21
N SER A 62 -27.23 38.33 -4.95
CA SER A 62 -27.29 38.36 -6.41
C SER A 62 -28.10 37.11 -6.77
N SER A 63 -29.28 37.31 -7.35
CA SER A 63 -30.02 36.22 -7.97
C SER A 63 -29.12 35.67 -9.08
N LEU A 64 -28.29 34.69 -8.73
CA LEU A 64 -27.43 33.98 -9.67
C LEU A 64 -28.38 33.22 -10.60
N SER A 65 -28.75 33.85 -11.71
CA SER A 65 -29.35 33.16 -12.85
C SER A 65 -28.26 32.32 -13.51
N LEU A 66 -27.92 31.21 -12.85
CA LEU A 66 -26.94 30.26 -13.36
C LEU A 66 -27.50 29.64 -14.65
N PRO A 67 -26.73 29.57 -15.74
CA PRO A 67 -27.16 28.88 -16.95
C PRO A 67 -27.49 27.42 -16.63
N GLN A 68 -28.56 26.87 -17.22
CA GLN A 68 -28.95 25.46 -17.02
C GLN A 68 -27.82 24.47 -17.35
N ALA A 69 -26.94 24.82 -18.30
CA ALA A 69 -25.75 24.03 -18.61
C ALA A 69 -24.76 23.89 -17.42
N LEU A 70 -24.77 24.82 -16.47
CA LEU A 70 -23.97 24.74 -15.24
C LEU A 70 -24.52 23.72 -14.26
N GLU A 71 -25.83 23.51 -14.25
CA GLU A 71 -26.49 22.49 -13.43
C GLU A 71 -25.92 21.10 -13.71
N LEU A 72 -25.69 20.77 -14.99
CA LEU A 72 -25.10 19.49 -15.40
C LEU A 72 -23.66 19.33 -14.89
N GLU A 73 -22.83 20.36 -14.98
CA GLU A 73 -21.45 20.30 -14.45
C GLU A 73 -21.45 20.17 -12.93
N LEU A 74 -22.34 20.89 -12.24
CA LEU A 74 -22.47 20.82 -10.79
C LEU A 74 -22.96 19.46 -10.33
N LYS A 75 -23.91 18.86 -11.04
CA LYS A 75 -24.34 17.47 -10.82
C LYS A 75 -23.19 16.50 -10.98
N LEU A 76 -22.37 16.66 -12.03
CA LEU A 76 -21.21 15.81 -12.27
C LEU A 76 -20.19 15.89 -11.12
N LEU A 77 -19.90 17.11 -10.66
CA LEU A 77 -19.02 17.34 -9.51
C LEU A 77 -19.61 16.75 -8.22
N TYR A 78 -20.91 16.98 -7.98
CA TYR A 78 -21.63 16.46 -6.83
C TYR A 78 -21.62 14.93 -6.79
N THR A 79 -21.84 14.27 -7.93
CA THR A 79 -21.73 12.82 -8.04
C THR A 79 -20.31 12.36 -7.71
N GLY A 80 -19.27 13.01 -8.25
CA GLY A 80 -17.88 12.69 -7.90
C GLY A 80 -17.62 12.76 -6.39
N VAL A 81 -18.07 13.83 -5.75
CA VAL A 81 -17.96 14.03 -4.29
C VAL A 81 -18.72 12.98 -3.50
N THR A 82 -19.99 12.73 -3.83
CA THR A 82 -20.86 11.81 -3.06
C THR A 82 -20.57 10.34 -3.28
N ARG A 83 -19.84 9.99 -4.35
CA ARG A 83 -19.39 8.62 -4.63
C ARG A 83 -18.04 8.29 -3.98
N THR A 84 -17.42 9.25 -3.29
CA THR A 84 -16.11 9.11 -2.65
C THR A 84 -16.30 8.82 -1.15
N CYS A 85 -15.71 7.73 -0.65
CA CYS A 85 -15.75 7.41 0.78
C CYS A 85 -14.56 8.00 1.56
N ASN A 86 -13.40 8.13 0.92
CA ASN A 86 -12.15 8.51 1.57
C ASN A 86 -11.51 9.77 0.94
N ARG A 87 -10.97 9.69 -0.28
CA ARG A 87 -10.20 10.80 -0.88
C ARG A 87 -10.66 11.16 -2.29
N LEU A 88 -10.88 12.46 -2.52
CA LEU A 88 -11.19 13.02 -3.84
C LEU A 88 -9.99 13.81 -4.36
N PHE A 89 -9.47 13.40 -5.51
CA PHE A 89 -8.34 14.04 -6.19
C PHE A 89 -8.81 14.84 -7.39
N PHE A 90 -8.27 16.05 -7.57
CA PHE A 90 -8.40 16.82 -8.80
C PHE A 90 -7.06 16.85 -9.53
N ILE A 91 -7.04 16.35 -10.76
CA ILE A 91 -5.84 16.34 -11.60
C ILE A 91 -6.11 17.13 -12.88
N GLU A 92 -5.43 18.26 -13.05
CA GLU A 92 -5.52 19.10 -14.25
C GLU A 92 -4.17 19.06 -15.00
N THR A 93 -4.17 18.59 -16.25
CA THR A 93 -2.96 18.48 -17.07
C THR A 93 -2.51 19.81 -17.67
N SER A 94 -3.33 20.85 -17.53
CA SER A 94 -3.03 22.19 -18.01
C SER A 94 -3.54 23.24 -17.03
N LYS A 95 -2.86 24.40 -16.99
CA LYS A 95 -3.29 25.52 -16.16
C LYS A 95 -4.69 25.98 -16.58
N SER A 96 -5.60 26.10 -15.60
CA SER A 96 -6.94 26.65 -15.77
C SER A 96 -7.19 27.70 -14.71
N ASP A 97 -7.61 28.91 -15.13
CA ASP A 97 -7.93 30.00 -14.20
C ASP A 97 -9.03 29.60 -13.21
N ILE A 98 -10.01 28.83 -13.70
CA ILE A 98 -11.13 28.34 -12.88
C ILE A 98 -10.60 27.38 -11.82
N PHE A 99 -9.71 26.47 -12.20
CA PHE A 99 -9.07 25.53 -11.27
C PHE A 99 -8.22 26.25 -10.22
N ASN A 100 -7.53 27.33 -10.59
CA ASN A 100 -6.76 28.14 -9.65
C ASN A 100 -7.66 28.80 -8.59
N ILE A 101 -8.83 29.32 -9.00
CA ILE A 101 -9.81 29.90 -8.07
C ILE A 101 -10.40 28.80 -7.17
N TRP A 102 -10.73 27.64 -7.74
CA TRP A 102 -11.19 26.46 -7.00
C TRP A 102 -10.19 26.03 -5.91
N CYS A 103 -8.91 25.84 -6.27
CA CYS A 103 -7.86 25.50 -5.30
C CYS A 103 -7.77 26.55 -4.19
N ARG A 104 -7.80 27.85 -4.54
CA ARG A 104 -7.73 28.93 -3.56
C ARG A 104 -8.94 28.90 -2.60
N LEU A 105 -10.14 28.64 -3.11
CA LEU A 105 -11.36 28.50 -2.31
C LEU A 105 -11.24 27.33 -1.33
N LEU A 106 -10.84 26.15 -1.81
CA LEU A 106 -10.69 24.97 -0.97
C LEU A 106 -9.61 25.15 0.10
N SER A 107 -8.46 25.72 -0.25
CA SER A 107 -7.40 26.01 0.72
C SER A 107 -7.86 27.02 1.77
N LYS A 108 -8.64 28.04 1.40
CA LYS A 108 -9.18 29.01 2.37
C LYS A 108 -10.20 28.40 3.32
N LYS A 109 -11.03 27.47 2.83
CA LYS A 109 -11.94 26.70 3.67
C LYS A 109 -11.27 25.54 4.43
N LYS A 110 -9.96 25.33 4.23
CA LYS A 110 -9.21 24.18 4.76
C LYS A 110 -9.82 22.82 4.40
N LEU A 111 -10.40 22.72 3.20
CA LEU A 111 -11.05 21.51 2.70
C LEU A 111 -10.15 20.65 1.81
N ALA A 112 -9.05 21.22 1.30
CA ALA A 112 -8.10 20.48 0.49
C ALA A 112 -6.70 21.07 0.60
N GLU A 113 -5.71 20.21 0.39
CA GLU A 113 -4.30 20.56 0.27
C GLU A 113 -3.80 20.33 -1.16
N ARG A 114 -2.81 21.12 -1.58
CA ARG A 114 -2.13 20.87 -2.85
C ARG A 114 -1.11 19.76 -2.62
N MET A 115 -1.38 18.60 -3.16
CA MET A 115 -0.39 17.53 -3.21
C MET A 115 0.61 17.77 -4.34
N LYS A 116 1.89 17.61 -4.03
CA LYS A 116 2.94 17.45 -5.04
C LYS A 116 2.86 16.00 -5.55
N VAL A 117 2.93 15.80 -6.86
CA VAL A 117 2.88 14.45 -7.45
C VAL A 117 4.04 13.61 -6.91
N GLU A 118 5.18 14.25 -6.65
CA GLU A 118 6.39 13.68 -6.06
C GLU A 118 6.21 13.30 -4.58
N ALA A 119 5.22 13.86 -3.88
CA ALA A 119 4.89 13.48 -2.50
C ALA A 119 3.91 12.29 -2.43
N VAL A 120 3.18 12.01 -3.52
CA VAL A 120 2.34 10.81 -3.68
C VAL A 120 3.17 9.65 -4.22
N ILE A 121 4.02 9.95 -5.20
CA ILE A 121 5.02 9.07 -5.77
C ILE A 121 6.34 9.42 -5.09
N GLY A 122 6.49 9.08 -3.81
CA GLY A 122 7.84 9.03 -3.24
C GLY A 122 8.70 8.20 -4.18
N GLU A 123 9.88 8.70 -4.58
CA GLU A 123 10.75 8.12 -5.63
C GLU A 123 10.55 6.59 -5.79
N GLY A 124 9.84 6.17 -6.84
CA GLY A 124 9.62 4.76 -7.17
C GLY A 124 8.49 4.01 -6.45
N GLN A 125 7.63 4.63 -5.64
CA GLN A 125 6.49 3.94 -5.02
C GLN A 125 5.27 3.93 -5.94
N LYS A 126 4.99 2.74 -6.49
CA LYS A 126 3.72 2.39 -7.16
C LYS A 126 2.58 2.52 -6.15
N LEU A 127 1.52 3.24 -6.51
CA LEU A 127 0.30 3.34 -5.70
C LEU A 127 -0.42 1.99 -5.77
N MET A 128 -0.07 1.09 -4.86
CA MET A 128 -0.65 -0.26 -4.82
C MET A 128 -1.77 -0.33 -3.80
N THR A 129 -2.84 -1.02 -4.18
CA THR A 129 -3.92 -1.46 -3.31
C THR A 129 -3.41 -2.50 -2.31
N THR A 130 -4.19 -2.78 -1.26
CA THR A 130 -3.85 -3.79 -0.24
C THR A 130 -3.57 -5.17 -0.86
N ASP A 131 -4.36 -5.56 -1.86
CA ASP A 131 -4.19 -6.87 -2.53
C ASP A 131 -2.94 -6.90 -3.41
N GLU A 132 -2.64 -5.80 -4.10
CA GLU A 132 -1.40 -5.69 -4.88
C GLU A 132 -0.15 -5.72 -3.98
N TRP A 133 -0.20 -5.09 -2.80
CA TRP A 133 0.87 -5.23 -1.79
C TRP A 133 1.01 -6.68 -1.32
N ARG A 134 -0.09 -7.40 -1.10
CA ARG A 134 -0.06 -8.80 -0.69
C ARG A 134 0.55 -9.69 -1.78
N VAL A 135 0.13 -9.53 -3.03
CA VAL A 135 0.65 -10.30 -4.18
C VAL A 135 2.13 -10.05 -4.36
N GLU A 136 2.56 -8.78 -4.38
CA GLU A 136 3.98 -8.43 -4.47
C GLU A 136 4.79 -9.04 -3.31
N GLY A 137 4.26 -9.00 -2.08
CA GLY A 137 4.91 -9.62 -0.94
C GLY A 137 5.10 -11.13 -1.10
N ILE A 138 4.10 -11.83 -1.67
CA ILE A 138 4.19 -13.26 -1.98
C ILE A 138 5.23 -13.52 -3.06
N GLU A 139 5.21 -12.76 -4.15
CA GLU A 139 6.16 -12.91 -5.27
C GLU A 139 7.61 -12.71 -4.79
N MET A 140 7.85 -11.72 -3.93
CA MET A 140 9.16 -11.45 -3.33
C MET A 140 9.58 -12.57 -2.37
N ALA A 141 8.68 -13.06 -1.51
CA ALA A 141 8.98 -14.14 -0.57
C ALA A 141 9.25 -15.50 -1.25
N MET A 142 8.75 -15.68 -2.49
CA MET A 142 8.97 -16.89 -3.29
C MET A 142 10.26 -16.85 -4.12
N GLN A 143 10.95 -15.71 -4.20
CA GLN A 143 12.23 -15.64 -4.89
C GLN A 143 13.27 -16.50 -4.17
N GLN A 144 13.99 -17.31 -4.94
CA GLN A 144 15.10 -18.13 -4.47
C GLN A 144 16.35 -17.76 -5.27
N PRO A 145 16.95 -16.60 -5.00
CA PRO A 145 18.22 -16.23 -5.63
C PRO A 145 19.35 -17.13 -5.13
N ASP A 146 20.41 -17.24 -5.93
CA ASP A 146 21.60 -18.03 -5.57
C ASP A 146 22.42 -17.38 -4.44
N GLU A 147 22.37 -16.05 -4.33
CA GLU A 147 23.09 -15.27 -3.32
C GLU A 147 22.22 -15.00 -2.07
N VAL A 148 22.79 -15.27 -0.90
CA VAL A 148 22.12 -15.07 0.41
C VAL A 148 21.76 -13.59 0.62
N GLU A 149 22.64 -12.66 0.25
CA GLU A 149 22.38 -11.22 0.36
C GLU A 149 21.12 -10.80 -0.41
N ASP A 150 20.93 -11.35 -1.60
CA ASP A 150 19.75 -11.06 -2.42
C ASP A 150 18.49 -11.71 -1.83
N GLN A 151 18.61 -12.92 -1.29
CA GLN A 151 17.49 -13.58 -0.58
C GLN A 151 17.01 -12.73 0.59
N LEU A 152 17.94 -12.14 1.35
CA LEU A 152 17.62 -11.24 2.46
C LEU A 152 16.93 -9.96 1.98
N LYS A 153 17.38 -9.37 0.87
CA LYS A 153 16.73 -8.18 0.27
C LYS A 153 15.30 -8.49 -0.18
N TYR A 154 15.07 -9.64 -0.81
CA TYR A 154 13.72 -10.06 -1.21
C TYR A 154 12.80 -10.28 0.00
N LEU A 155 13.31 -10.91 1.06
CA LEU A 155 12.55 -11.11 2.29
C LEU A 155 12.25 -9.80 3.02
N GLU A 156 13.20 -8.84 3.06
CA GLU A 156 12.94 -7.49 3.58
C GLU A 156 11.86 -6.78 2.79
N ARG A 157 11.93 -6.87 1.46
CA ARG A 157 10.91 -6.30 0.58
C ARG A 157 9.54 -6.93 0.83
N ALA A 158 9.49 -8.26 1.00
CA ALA A 158 8.25 -8.97 1.30
C ALA A 158 7.63 -8.52 2.63
N ILE A 159 8.44 -8.40 3.69
CA ILE A 159 7.99 -7.91 5.01
C ILE A 159 7.37 -6.53 4.90
N ASP A 160 8.02 -5.61 4.18
CA ASP A 160 7.51 -4.26 3.96
C ASP A 160 6.18 -4.26 3.20
N CYS A 161 6.05 -5.12 2.19
CA CYS A 161 4.81 -5.27 1.43
C CYS A 161 3.67 -5.79 2.31
N PHE A 162 3.90 -6.81 3.14
CA PHE A 162 2.87 -7.34 4.05
C PHE A 162 2.45 -6.33 5.13
N LYS A 163 3.41 -5.55 5.66
CA LYS A 163 3.09 -4.45 6.60
C LYS A 163 2.22 -3.38 5.92
N LYS A 164 2.50 -3.03 4.67
CA LYS A 164 1.67 -2.08 3.89
C LYS A 164 0.29 -2.64 3.54
N ALA A 165 0.17 -3.96 3.38
CA ALA A 165 -1.11 -4.64 3.18
C ALA A 165 -1.93 -4.78 4.49
N GLY A 166 -1.29 -4.62 5.65
CA GLY A 166 -1.91 -4.86 6.97
C GLY A 166 -1.92 -6.33 7.41
N ASP A 167 -1.22 -7.21 6.69
CA ASP A 167 -1.17 -8.64 6.98
C ASP A 167 -0.03 -8.98 7.95
N ASN A 168 -0.27 -8.73 9.24
CA ASN A 168 0.74 -8.95 10.28
C ASN A 168 1.22 -10.41 10.36
N GLU A 169 0.34 -11.39 10.16
CA GLU A 169 0.72 -12.81 10.20
C GLU A 169 1.74 -13.18 9.11
N LEU A 170 1.59 -12.64 7.90
CA LEU A 170 2.51 -12.87 6.79
C LEU A 170 3.83 -12.10 6.99
N ALA A 171 3.75 -10.88 7.53
CA ALA A 171 4.94 -10.10 7.87
C ALA A 171 5.80 -10.80 8.92
N GLU A 172 5.18 -11.34 9.98
CA GLU A 172 5.87 -12.13 11.01
C GLU A 172 6.48 -13.40 10.42
N ARG A 173 5.72 -14.14 9.60
CA ARG A 173 6.24 -15.36 8.95
C ARG A 173 7.46 -15.08 8.07
N ALA A 174 7.43 -14.01 7.27
CA ALA A 174 8.56 -13.60 6.44
C ALA A 174 9.74 -13.11 7.30
N SER A 175 9.49 -12.47 8.44
CA SER A 175 10.53 -12.06 9.40
C SER A 175 11.24 -13.26 10.03
N VAL A 176 10.48 -14.28 10.43
CA VAL A 176 11.03 -15.53 10.96
C VAL A 176 11.86 -16.26 9.89
N HIS A 177 11.39 -16.29 8.63
CA HIS A 177 12.15 -16.86 7.51
C HIS A 177 13.48 -16.12 7.32
N ARG A 178 13.47 -14.78 7.30
CA ARG A 178 14.70 -13.97 7.18
C ARG A 178 15.68 -14.25 8.33
N LYS A 179 15.17 -14.43 9.55
CA LYS A 179 16.00 -14.79 10.71
C LYS A 179 16.64 -16.17 10.53
N ALA A 180 15.91 -17.15 9.98
CA ALA A 180 16.43 -18.48 9.69
C ALA A 180 17.62 -18.43 8.73
N VAL A 181 17.50 -17.66 7.64
CA VAL A 181 18.56 -17.47 6.64
C VAL A 181 19.84 -16.87 7.26
N LEU A 182 19.70 -15.84 8.10
CA LEU A 182 20.84 -15.24 8.80
C LEU A 182 21.55 -16.21 9.76
N LEU A 183 20.78 -17.05 10.46
CA LEU A 183 21.33 -18.05 11.36
C LEU A 183 22.02 -19.19 10.60
N GLU A 184 21.47 -19.60 9.45
CA GLU A 184 22.11 -20.57 8.57
C GLU A 184 23.45 -20.03 8.04
N GLU A 185 23.48 -18.78 7.56
CA GLU A 185 24.71 -18.15 7.08
C GLU A 185 25.79 -18.06 8.17
N SER A 186 25.41 -17.67 9.39
CA SER A 186 26.31 -17.64 10.55
C SER A 186 26.86 -19.04 10.88
N ALA A 187 26.02 -20.07 10.81
CA ALA A 187 26.42 -21.44 11.10
C ALA A 187 27.40 -21.99 10.05
N LEU A 188 27.19 -21.67 8.76
CA LEU A 188 28.02 -22.15 7.65
C LEU A 188 29.33 -21.37 7.48
N ALA A 189 29.35 -20.07 7.79
CA ALA A 189 30.56 -19.23 7.71
C ALA A 189 31.67 -19.66 8.69
N GLN A 190 31.38 -20.56 9.63
CA GLN A 190 32.28 -20.94 10.70
C GLN A 190 33.00 -22.30 10.52
N GLU A 191 32.69 -23.06 9.46
CA GLU A 191 33.33 -24.36 9.16
C GLU A 191 34.83 -24.27 8.80
N ASP A 192 35.35 -23.09 8.44
CA ASP A 192 36.73 -22.93 7.94
C ASP A 192 37.85 -22.78 9.01
N PHE A 193 37.55 -22.76 10.32
CA PHE A 193 38.57 -22.58 11.37
C PHE A 193 38.36 -23.52 12.57
N PHE A 194 39.32 -24.44 12.77
CA PHE A 194 39.42 -25.42 13.87
C PHE A 194 39.50 -24.76 15.26
N GLU A 195 38.59 -25.11 16.18
CA GLU A 195 38.83 -25.31 17.64
C GLU A 195 37.52 -25.72 18.38
N ASP A 196 37.61 -26.69 19.30
CA ASP A 196 36.53 -27.50 19.90
C ASP A 196 35.36 -26.74 20.59
N THR A 197 35.52 -25.47 20.96
CA THR A 197 34.42 -24.65 21.53
C THR A 197 33.48 -24.06 20.49
N LYS A 198 33.87 -24.04 19.21
CA LYS A 198 33.12 -23.45 18.11
C LYS A 198 32.00 -24.37 17.59
N SER A 199 32.21 -25.69 17.69
CA SER A 199 31.29 -26.73 17.21
C SER A 199 29.93 -26.75 17.92
N GLN A 200 29.88 -26.41 19.22
CA GLN A 200 28.60 -26.33 19.94
C GLN A 200 27.80 -25.06 19.59
N LEU A 201 28.49 -23.94 19.33
CA LEU A 201 27.82 -22.69 18.97
C LEU A 201 27.21 -22.78 17.56
N THR A 202 27.93 -23.37 16.60
CA THR A 202 27.42 -23.60 15.24
C THR A 202 26.25 -24.59 15.21
N VAL A 203 26.28 -25.65 16.02
CA VAL A 203 25.14 -26.58 16.15
C VAL A 203 23.93 -25.90 16.77
N ASN A 204 24.13 -24.99 17.73
CA ASN A 204 23.03 -24.23 18.34
C ASN A 204 22.41 -23.25 17.34
N GLU A 205 23.23 -22.52 16.58
CA GLU A 205 22.77 -21.59 15.52
C GLU A 205 22.04 -22.34 14.41
N ALA A 206 22.58 -23.48 13.96
CA ALA A 206 21.92 -24.32 12.96
C ALA A 206 20.61 -24.93 13.48
N THR A 207 20.57 -25.34 14.75
CA THR A 207 19.33 -25.78 15.40
C THR A 207 18.30 -24.65 15.43
N ASP A 208 18.71 -23.45 15.83
CA ASP A 208 17.83 -22.28 15.88
C ASP A 208 17.32 -21.90 14.48
N ALA A 209 18.17 -21.99 13.45
CA ALA A 209 17.78 -21.82 12.05
C ALA A 209 16.72 -22.84 11.63
N ILE A 210 16.91 -24.13 11.93
CA ILE A 210 15.94 -25.21 11.64
C ILE A 210 14.60 -24.90 12.31
N LEU A 211 14.60 -24.48 13.58
CA LEU A 211 13.36 -24.13 14.27
C LEU A 211 12.67 -22.92 13.63
N CYS A 212 13.41 -21.87 13.26
CA CYS A 212 12.85 -20.73 12.56
C CYS A 212 12.30 -21.12 11.18
N TYR A 213 12.96 -22.00 10.43
CA TYR A 213 12.41 -22.52 9.17
C TYR A 213 11.08 -23.26 9.39
N LEU A 214 10.97 -24.07 10.44
CA LEU A 214 9.72 -24.77 10.77
C LEU A 214 8.61 -23.78 11.17
N GLU A 215 8.90 -22.80 12.00
CA GLU A 215 7.96 -21.73 12.39
C GLU A 215 7.50 -20.90 11.18
N ALA A 216 8.39 -20.68 10.20
CA ALA A 216 8.08 -20.01 8.94
C ALA A 216 7.30 -20.88 7.94
N GLY A 217 7.15 -22.20 8.20
CA GLY A 217 6.54 -23.16 7.29
C GLY A 217 7.45 -23.67 6.16
N MET A 218 8.75 -23.37 6.22
CA MET A 218 9.78 -23.76 5.25
C MET A 218 10.35 -25.15 5.56
N THR A 219 9.52 -26.18 5.41
CA THR A 219 9.87 -27.56 5.82
C THR A 219 11.00 -28.18 4.98
N LYS A 220 11.12 -27.77 3.70
CA LYS A 220 12.18 -28.26 2.81
C LYS A 220 13.56 -27.76 3.24
N ASP A 221 13.67 -26.47 3.56
CA ASP A 221 14.92 -25.86 4.01
C ASP A 221 15.33 -26.36 5.39
N ALA A 222 14.36 -26.50 6.31
CA ALA A 222 14.57 -27.15 7.59
C ALA A 222 15.15 -28.57 7.45
N ALA A 223 14.59 -29.39 6.54
CA ALA A 223 15.06 -30.75 6.30
C ALA A 223 16.45 -30.79 5.64
N ARG A 224 16.71 -29.89 4.69
CA ARG A 224 18.02 -29.74 4.02
C ARG A 224 19.10 -29.43 5.06
N LEU A 225 18.88 -28.41 5.88
CA LEU A 225 19.85 -27.97 6.89
C LEU A 225 20.03 -29.04 7.98
N ALA A 226 18.95 -29.68 8.44
CA ALA A 226 19.03 -30.78 9.39
C ALA A 226 19.86 -31.96 8.83
N GLY A 227 19.69 -32.29 7.55
CA GLY A 227 20.49 -33.32 6.87
C GLY A 227 21.98 -32.99 6.85
N HIS A 228 22.33 -31.73 6.56
CA HIS A 228 23.71 -31.24 6.58
C HIS A 228 24.34 -31.36 7.98
N VAL A 229 23.65 -30.88 9.01
CA VAL A 229 24.15 -30.89 10.40
C VAL A 229 24.23 -32.31 10.98
N CYS A 230 23.28 -33.19 10.63
CA CYS A 230 23.32 -34.61 11.01
C CYS A 230 24.54 -35.33 10.45
N ALA A 231 24.92 -35.01 9.22
CA ALA A 231 26.08 -35.62 8.57
C ALA A 231 27.41 -35.10 9.13
N SER A 232 27.46 -33.86 9.64
CA SER A 232 28.68 -33.23 10.12
C SER A 232 28.95 -33.38 11.63
N VAL A 233 27.94 -33.29 12.51
CA VAL A 233 28.19 -33.17 13.97
C VAL A 233 27.32 -34.06 14.88
N GLY A 234 26.22 -34.65 14.38
CA GLY A 234 25.35 -35.53 15.17
C GLY A 234 24.45 -34.76 16.16
N LEU A 235 23.14 -34.77 15.92
CA LEU A 235 22.18 -33.89 16.60
C LEU A 235 21.72 -34.40 17.98
N VAL A 236 22.57 -34.30 18.99
CA VAL A 236 22.14 -34.48 20.39
C VAL A 236 21.41 -33.20 20.84
N GLY A 237 20.07 -33.24 20.94
CA GLY A 237 19.26 -32.18 21.56
C GLY A 237 18.11 -31.62 20.71
N LEU A 238 18.14 -31.81 19.38
CA LEU A 238 17.12 -31.32 18.44
C LEU A 238 15.73 -31.90 18.73
N GLU A 239 15.67 -33.20 19.04
CA GLU A 239 14.42 -33.92 19.36
C GLU A 239 13.64 -33.28 20.51
N SER A 240 14.35 -32.85 21.57
CA SER A 240 13.71 -32.25 22.74
C SER A 240 13.11 -30.86 22.45
N ARG A 241 13.65 -30.14 21.47
CA ARG A 241 13.20 -28.79 21.07
C ARG A 241 12.09 -28.86 20.02
N ILE A 242 12.14 -29.80 19.09
CA ILE A 242 11.04 -30.08 18.15
C ILE A 242 9.77 -30.49 18.91
N LYS A 243 9.90 -31.34 19.93
CA LYS A 243 8.75 -31.76 20.75
C LYS A 243 8.05 -30.57 21.43
N LYS A 244 8.82 -29.59 21.94
CA LYS A 244 8.27 -28.36 22.54
C LYS A 244 7.54 -27.45 21.54
N LEU A 245 7.88 -27.51 20.25
CA LEU A 245 7.17 -26.76 19.20
C LEU A 245 5.86 -27.43 18.83
N GLY A 246 5.83 -28.76 18.73
CA GLY A 246 4.59 -29.54 18.55
C GLY A 246 3.56 -29.24 19.64
N ASP A 247 3.99 -29.26 20.90
CA ASP A 247 3.12 -28.95 22.05
C ASP A 247 2.58 -27.49 22.01
N LYS A 248 3.40 -26.53 21.53
CA LYS A 248 2.96 -25.14 21.34
C LYS A 248 1.93 -24.99 20.23
N THR A 249 2.09 -25.68 19.10
CA THR A 249 1.13 -25.64 17.99
C THR A 249 -0.21 -26.30 18.34
N GLU A 250 -0.22 -27.31 19.20
CA GLU A 250 -1.47 -27.90 19.72
C GLU A 250 -2.17 -26.98 20.72
N SER A 251 -1.42 -26.25 21.55
CA SER A 251 -2.00 -25.29 22.50
C SER A 251 -2.61 -24.03 21.85
N SER A 252 -2.11 -23.61 20.68
CA SER A 252 -2.67 -22.47 19.93
C SER A 252 -3.83 -22.86 19.00
N GLY A 253 -4.02 -24.15 18.71
CA GLY A 253 -5.14 -24.68 17.93
C GLY A 253 -6.46 -24.82 18.69
N ILE A 254 -6.46 -24.73 20.03
CA ILE A 254 -7.65 -24.99 20.86
C ILE A 254 -8.48 -23.71 21.15
N GLN A 255 -8.05 -22.52 20.69
CA GLN A 255 -8.81 -21.27 20.85
C GLN A 255 -9.54 -20.77 19.59
N LYS A 256 -9.88 -21.67 18.66
CA LYS A 256 -10.86 -21.37 17.60
C LYS A 256 -12.00 -22.39 17.62
N SER A 257 -12.98 -22.16 18.50
CA SER A 257 -14.37 -22.61 18.34
C SER A 257 -15.31 -21.45 18.61
#